data_AF-A0A7S2A406-F1
#
_entry.id   AF-A0A7S2A406-F1
#
_cell.length_a   1.000
_cell.length_b   1.000
_cell.length_c   1.000
_cell.angle_alpha   90.00
_cell.angle_beta   90.00
_cell.angle_gamma   90.00
#
_symmetry.space_group_name_H-M   'P 1'
#
loop_
_entity.id
_entity.type
_entity.pdbx_description
1 polymer ?
#
loop_
_entity_poly.entity_id
_entity_poly.type
_entity_poly.pdbx_seq_one_letter_code
_entity_poly.pdbx_strand_id
1 'polypeptide(L)'
;MSEVSEAEVSSVQDSSDTGGVKEERKTKKRKWLESQVTAGCGYGKAKKRVLHAFWTQLWPRLESAGWTKVKGKDQQDGATYFVPPGIVVKRSRRGKQYYNSVKSVIERVLENRNEIEMDAAAAYVAEIDT
;
A
#
# COMPACT_ATOMS: atom_id res chain seq x y z
N MET A 1 -8.54 -66.36 -3.97
CA MET A 1 -7.16 -66.85 -3.76
C MET A 1 -6.27 -65.82 -4.44
N SER A 2 -5.50 -64.96 -3.79
CA SER A 2 -4.90 -64.94 -2.44
C SER A 2 -4.83 -63.46 -2.01
N GLU A 3 -5.22 -63.05 -0.80
CA GLU A 3 -4.41 -63.05 0.44
C GLU A 3 -2.93 -62.69 0.26
N VAL A 4 -2.59 -61.47 0.70
CA VAL A 4 -1.37 -61.04 1.42
C VAL A 4 -1.68 -59.63 1.97
N SER A 5 -1.93 -59.42 3.26
CA SER A 5 -1.04 -59.43 4.45
C SER A 5 -0.22 -58.14 4.62
N GLU A 6 -0.60 -57.39 5.66
CA GLU A 6 0.20 -56.64 6.65
C GLU A 6 1.48 -55.90 6.23
N ALA A 7 1.57 -54.61 6.61
CA ALA A 7 2.48 -54.18 7.68
C ALA A 7 2.31 -52.67 7.98
N GLU A 8 2.34 -52.36 9.27
CA GLU A 8 2.48 -51.04 9.87
C GLU A 8 3.76 -50.31 9.42
N VAL A 9 3.80 -48.99 9.57
CA VAL A 9 4.88 -48.32 10.31
C VAL A 9 4.45 -46.87 10.64
N SER A 10 4.44 -46.64 11.95
CA SER A 10 4.46 -45.36 12.65
C SER A 10 5.49 -44.39 12.08
N SER A 11 5.10 -43.13 11.87
CA SER A 11 6.07 -42.04 11.92
C SER A 11 5.41 -40.81 12.54
N VAL A 12 5.58 -40.72 13.86
CA VAL A 12 5.49 -39.48 14.64
C VAL A 12 6.47 -38.47 14.04
N GLN A 13 5.96 -37.34 13.55
CA GLN A 13 6.78 -36.15 13.32
C GLN A 13 6.32 -35.06 14.28
N ASP A 14 6.99 -35.05 15.44
CA ASP A 14 7.16 -33.86 16.27
C ASP A 14 7.96 -32.84 15.45
N SER A 15 7.42 -31.63 15.28
CA SER A 15 8.13 -30.52 14.66
C SER A 15 7.77 -29.24 15.40
N SER A 16 8.29 -29.16 16.62
CA SER A 16 8.98 -28.00 17.20
C SER A 16 8.55 -26.62 16.65
N ASP A 17 7.46 -26.11 17.22
CA ASP A 17 7.04 -24.72 17.19
C ASP A 17 8.00 -23.84 17.99
N THR A 18 8.93 -23.15 17.31
CA THR A 18 9.71 -22.02 17.89
C THR A 18 10.07 -20.97 16.82
N GLY A 19 9.12 -20.65 15.93
CA GLY A 19 9.29 -19.61 14.89
C GLY A 19 8.48 -18.32 15.07
N GLY A 20 7.41 -18.34 15.89
CA GLY A 20 6.30 -17.38 15.76
C GLY A 20 6.57 -15.92 16.15
N VAL A 21 7.57 -15.62 16.99
CA VAL A 21 7.63 -14.30 17.66
C VAL A 21 8.20 -13.18 16.76
N LYS A 22 9.13 -13.49 15.85
CA LYS A 22 9.72 -12.47 14.95
C LYS A 22 8.83 -12.15 13.76
N GLU A 23 8.03 -13.11 13.30
CA GLU A 23 7.15 -12.94 12.15
C GLU A 23 5.89 -12.14 12.51
N GLU A 24 5.31 -12.39 13.68
CA GLU A 24 4.12 -11.68 14.14
C GLU A 24 4.35 -10.17 14.40
N ARG A 25 5.56 -9.80 14.85
CA ARG A 25 5.94 -8.38 15.00
C ARG A 25 6.10 -7.67 13.65
N LYS A 26 6.61 -8.37 12.63
CA LYS A 26 6.73 -7.83 11.27
C LYS A 26 5.36 -7.64 10.62
N THR A 27 4.44 -8.58 10.80
CA THR A 27 3.08 -8.47 10.23
C THR A 27 2.26 -7.35 10.88
N LYS A 28 2.35 -7.16 12.21
CA LYS A 28 1.72 -6.03 12.92
C LYS A 28 2.24 -4.68 12.41
N LYS A 29 3.55 -4.55 12.21
CA LYS A 29 4.17 -3.33 11.66
C LYS A 29 3.71 -3.04 10.23
N ARG A 30 3.60 -4.06 9.38
CA ARG A 30 3.09 -3.92 8.00
C ARG A 30 1.65 -3.44 7.94
N LYS A 31 0.75 -4.04 8.73
CA LYS A 31 -0.66 -3.60 8.82
C LYS A 31 -0.79 -2.16 9.29
N TRP A 32 0.05 -1.73 10.23
CA TRP A 32 0.08 -0.34 10.68
C TRP A 32 0.55 0.62 9.58
N LEU A 33 1.59 0.26 8.82
CA LEU A 33 2.08 1.06 7.69
C LEU A 33 1.07 1.16 6.55
N GLU A 34 0.36 0.08 6.23
CA GLU A 34 -0.74 0.11 5.25
C GLU A 34 -1.93 0.96 5.73
N SER A 35 -2.23 0.91 7.03
CA SER A 35 -3.22 1.81 7.64
C SER A 35 -2.78 3.27 7.51
N GLN A 36 -1.48 3.56 7.65
CA GLN A 36 -0.92 4.90 7.52
C GLN A 36 -1.10 5.49 6.12
N VAL A 37 -0.99 4.68 5.07
CA VAL A 37 -1.22 5.10 3.67
C VAL A 37 -2.64 5.62 3.48
N THR A 38 -3.59 5.03 4.18
CA THR A 38 -5.02 5.35 4.09
C THR A 38 -5.53 6.18 5.27
N ALA A 39 -4.62 6.71 6.10
CA ALA A 39 -4.94 7.54 7.23
C ALA A 39 -5.45 8.91 6.75
N GLY A 40 -6.43 9.46 7.47
CA GLY A 40 -7.01 10.78 7.17
C GLY A 40 -8.10 10.80 6.08
N CYS A 41 -8.33 9.70 5.37
CA CYS A 41 -9.42 9.58 4.37
C CYS A 41 -10.82 9.34 5.00
N GLY A 42 -11.02 9.65 6.29
CA GLY A 42 -12.25 9.35 7.02
C GLY A 42 -12.40 7.89 7.43
N TYR A 43 -13.64 7.46 7.68
CA TYR A 43 -13.97 6.12 8.17
C TYR A 43 -15.09 5.46 7.35
N GLY A 44 -15.22 4.13 7.47
CA GLY A 44 -16.35 3.38 6.91
C GLY A 44 -16.51 3.47 5.39
N LYS A 45 -17.74 3.72 4.93
CA LYS A 45 -18.10 3.79 3.49
C LYS A 45 -17.43 4.96 2.77
N ALA A 46 -17.32 6.13 3.43
CA ALA A 46 -16.69 7.32 2.86
C ALA A 46 -15.21 7.04 2.51
N LYS A 47 -14.46 6.43 3.44
CA LYS A 47 -13.08 6.01 3.20
C LYS A 47 -12.97 5.07 2.00
N LYS A 48 -13.86 4.09 1.89
CA LYS A 48 -13.85 3.15 0.77
C LYS A 48 -14.08 3.85 -0.58
N ARG A 49 -15.03 4.78 -0.65
CA ARG A 49 -15.30 5.58 -1.87
C ARG A 49 -14.09 6.41 -2.27
N VAL A 50 -13.51 7.15 -1.31
CA VAL A 50 -12.29 7.96 -1.54
C VAL A 50 -11.14 7.11 -2.05
N LEU A 51 -10.87 5.97 -1.41
CA LEU A 51 -9.79 5.09 -1.84
C LEU A 51 -10.09 4.45 -3.19
N HIS A 52 -11.33 4.04 -3.44
CA HIS A 52 -11.75 3.51 -4.73
C HIS A 52 -11.47 4.53 -5.83
N ALA A 53 -12.06 5.73 -5.74
CA ALA A 53 -11.86 6.82 -6.70
C ALA A 53 -10.38 7.19 -6.88
N PHE A 54 -9.62 7.21 -5.78
CA PHE A 54 -8.18 7.45 -5.84
C PHE A 54 -7.46 6.39 -6.68
N TRP A 55 -7.70 5.10 -6.43
CA TRP A 55 -6.97 4.03 -7.11
C TRP A 55 -7.46 3.76 -8.53
N THR A 56 -8.73 4.01 -8.83
CA THR A 56 -9.32 3.72 -10.15
C THR A 56 -9.24 4.91 -11.11
N GLN A 57 -9.46 6.14 -10.63
CA GLN A 57 -9.53 7.33 -11.49
C GLN A 57 -8.27 8.19 -11.37
N LEU A 58 -7.86 8.51 -10.13
CA LEU A 58 -6.78 9.48 -9.90
C LEU A 58 -5.40 8.88 -10.21
N TRP A 59 -5.10 7.72 -9.61
CA TRP A 59 -3.78 7.12 -9.63
C TRP A 59 -3.27 6.79 -11.04
N PRO A 60 -4.04 6.18 -11.95
CA PRO A 60 -3.56 5.89 -13.31
C PRO A 60 -3.16 7.14 -14.09
N ARG A 61 -3.86 8.27 -13.87
CA ARG A 61 -3.53 9.57 -14.49
C ARG A 61 -2.27 10.19 -13.89
N LEU A 62 -2.09 10.07 -12.57
CA LEU A 62 -0.86 10.50 -11.92
C LEU A 62 0.34 9.66 -12.40
N GLU A 63 0.16 8.35 -12.54
CA GLU A 63 1.19 7.43 -13.02
C GLU A 63 1.61 7.75 -14.46
N SER A 64 0.66 8.05 -15.36
CA SER A 64 0.98 8.52 -16.72
C SER A 64 1.67 9.89 -16.74
N ALA A 65 1.41 10.74 -15.74
CA ALA A 65 2.10 12.01 -15.53
C ALA A 65 3.52 11.85 -14.94
N GLY A 66 3.98 10.62 -14.69
CA GLY A 66 5.31 10.32 -14.15
C GLY A 66 5.37 10.29 -12.63
N TRP A 67 4.23 10.25 -11.93
CA TRP A 67 4.23 9.91 -10.50
C TRP A 67 4.65 8.46 -10.31
N THR A 68 5.39 8.20 -9.23
CA THR A 68 5.85 6.85 -8.91
C THR A 68 5.44 6.43 -7.50
N LYS A 69 5.08 5.15 -7.37
CA LYS A 69 4.77 4.53 -6.08
C LYS A 69 5.93 3.64 -5.66
N VAL A 70 6.61 4.03 -4.58
CA VAL A 70 7.78 3.34 -4.06
C VAL A 70 7.39 2.61 -2.78
N LYS A 71 7.69 1.32 -2.70
CA LYS A 71 7.60 0.56 -1.45
C LYS A 71 8.92 0.65 -0.70
N GLY A 72 8.86 1.02 0.58
CA GLY A 72 10.02 1.01 1.47
C GLY A 72 10.61 -0.40 1.55
N LYS A 73 11.94 -0.49 1.52
CA LYS A 73 12.69 -1.73 1.78
C LYS A 73 13.25 -1.71 3.21
N ASP A 74 13.55 -2.89 3.75
CA ASP A 74 14.27 -3.08 5.02
C ASP A 74 13.53 -2.55 6.27
N GLN A 75 14.03 -1.49 6.92
CA GLN A 75 13.42 -0.97 8.16
C GLN A 75 12.05 -0.30 7.95
N GLN A 76 11.73 0.07 6.72
CA GLN A 76 10.43 0.62 6.30
C GLN A 76 9.64 -0.37 5.45
N ASP A 77 9.94 -1.67 5.54
CA ASP A 77 9.23 -2.71 4.82
C ASP A 77 7.71 -2.63 5.09
N GLY A 78 6.95 -2.45 4.01
CA GLY A 78 5.50 -2.21 4.03
C GLY A 78 5.05 -0.74 3.94
N ALA A 79 5.94 0.24 4.07
CA ALA A 79 5.59 1.65 3.88
C ALA A 79 5.44 1.96 2.38
N THR A 80 4.34 2.58 1.99
CA THR A 80 4.15 3.04 0.60
C THR A 80 4.35 4.55 0.54
N TYR A 81 5.19 4.97 -0.40
CA TYR A 81 5.48 6.37 -0.70
C TYR A 81 5.03 6.70 -2.12
N PHE A 82 4.53 7.91 -2.31
CA PHE A 82 4.15 8.48 -3.59
C PHE A 82 5.08 9.64 -3.88
N VAL A 83 5.69 9.62 -5.07
CA VAL A 83 6.72 10.57 -5.47
C VAL A 83 6.25 11.29 -6.73
N PRO A 84 6.21 12.63 -6.75
CA PRO A 84 5.87 13.39 -7.94
C PRO A 84 6.91 13.23 -9.06
N PRO A 85 6.54 13.55 -10.32
CA PRO A 85 7.50 13.60 -11.41
C PRO A 85 8.61 14.63 -11.13
N GLY A 86 9.81 14.34 -11.61
CA GLY A 86 10.98 15.21 -11.47
C GLY A 86 11.67 15.15 -10.10
N ILE A 87 11.13 14.39 -9.13
CA ILE A 87 11.73 14.22 -7.81
C ILE A 87 12.54 12.93 -7.74
N VAL A 88 13.85 13.08 -7.59
CA VAL A 88 14.75 11.95 -7.35
C VAL A 88 14.81 11.69 -5.85
N VAL A 89 14.32 10.52 -5.40
CA VAL A 89 14.40 10.09 -4.00
C VAL A 89 15.86 9.76 -3.64
N LYS A 90 16.65 10.79 -3.30
CA LYS A 90 17.97 10.59 -2.73
C LYS A 90 17.81 10.17 -1.27
N ARG A 91 18.55 9.14 -0.85
CA ARG A 91 18.64 8.75 0.56
C ARG A 91 19.19 9.93 1.35
N SER A 92 18.32 10.60 2.12
CA SER A 92 18.60 11.30 3.37
C SER A 92 18.22 12.79 3.43
N ARG A 93 17.40 13.06 4.46
CA ARG A 93 17.35 14.19 5.40
C ARG A 93 17.04 15.60 4.89
N ARG A 94 15.83 16.03 5.32
CA ARG A 94 15.21 17.38 5.33
C ARG A 94 14.69 17.86 3.96
N GLY A 95 13.37 18.02 3.91
CA GLY A 95 12.60 18.35 2.71
C GLY A 95 11.79 17.15 2.24
N LYS A 96 10.62 16.92 2.85
CA LYS A 96 9.69 15.84 2.46
C LYS A 96 9.17 16.11 1.06
N GLN A 97 9.85 15.59 0.05
CA GLN A 97 9.46 15.68 -1.36
C GLN A 97 8.61 14.48 -1.81
N TYR A 98 8.16 13.66 -0.86
CA TYR A 98 7.31 12.49 -1.11
C TYR A 98 6.16 12.46 -0.12
N TYR A 99 5.07 11.83 -0.54
CA TYR A 99 3.86 11.66 0.25
C TYR A 99 3.78 10.23 0.76
N ASN A 100 3.39 10.05 2.01
CA ASN A 100 3.21 8.75 2.65
C ASN A 100 1.73 8.43 2.91
N SER A 101 0.82 9.26 2.42
CA SER A 101 -0.63 9.07 2.56
C SER A 101 -1.35 9.47 1.28
N VAL A 102 -2.42 8.74 0.97
CA VAL A 102 -3.34 9.03 -0.15
C VAL A 102 -3.95 10.42 0.00
N LYS A 103 -4.33 10.79 1.22
CA LYS A 103 -4.86 12.12 1.54
C LYS A 103 -3.90 13.23 1.10
N SER A 104 -2.63 13.15 1.46
CA SER A 104 -1.67 14.20 1.11
C SER A 104 -1.41 14.29 -0.40
N VAL A 105 -1.52 13.17 -1.13
CA VAL A 105 -1.48 13.20 -2.60
C VAL A 105 -2.71 13.93 -3.14
N ILE A 106 -3.90 13.59 -2.66
CA ILE A 106 -5.15 14.23 -3.09
C ILE A 106 -5.10 15.74 -2.81
N GLU A 107 -4.75 16.15 -1.59
CA GLU A 107 -4.62 17.57 -1.22
C GLU A 107 -3.64 18.30 -2.15
N ARG A 108 -2.48 17.70 -2.43
CA ARG A 108 -1.47 18.27 -3.33
C ARG A 108 -1.97 18.44 -4.76
N VAL A 109 -2.75 17.48 -5.25
CA VAL A 109 -3.31 17.48 -6.60
C VAL A 109 -4.44 18.49 -6.71
N LEU A 110 -5.29 18.61 -5.68
CA LEU A 110 -6.34 19.63 -5.58
C LEU A 110 -5.78 21.05 -5.43
N GLU A 111 -4.55 21.22 -4.92
CA GLU A 111 -3.82 22.51 -4.94
C GLU A 111 -3.43 22.97 -6.37
N ASN A 112 -3.75 22.21 -7.42
CA ASN A 112 -3.68 22.60 -8.84
C ASN A 112 -2.34 23.20 -9.30
N ARG A 113 -1.22 22.49 -9.11
CA ARG A 113 0.10 23.01 -9.54
C ARG A 113 0.50 22.63 -10.96
N ASN A 114 -0.16 21.66 -11.59
CA ASN A 114 0.13 21.19 -12.94
C ASN A 114 -1.17 20.91 -13.70
N GLU A 115 -1.19 21.14 -15.02
CA GLU A 115 -2.37 20.88 -15.87
C GLU A 115 -2.81 19.41 -15.81
N ILE A 116 -1.86 18.48 -15.77
CA ILE A 116 -2.15 17.04 -15.68
C ILE A 116 -2.70 16.67 -14.30
N GLU A 117 -2.21 17.32 -13.23
CA GLU A 117 -2.76 17.13 -11.88
C GLU A 117 -4.21 17.66 -11.82
N MET A 118 -4.51 18.76 -12.51
CA MET A 118 -5.85 19.35 -12.57
C MET A 118 -6.86 18.44 -13.29
N ASP A 119 -6.48 17.84 -14.42
CA ASP A 119 -7.32 16.85 -15.11
C ASP A 119 -7.58 15.61 -14.23
N ALA A 120 -6.55 15.12 -13.54
CA ALA A 120 -6.69 14.02 -12.59
C ALA A 120 -7.62 14.40 -11.42
N ALA A 121 -7.45 15.59 -10.84
CA ALA A 121 -8.31 16.13 -9.80
C ALA A 121 -9.78 16.20 -10.24
N ALA A 122 -10.05 16.69 -11.45
CA ALA A 122 -11.40 16.79 -11.99
C ALA A 122 -12.07 15.41 -12.11
N ALA A 123 -11.34 14.41 -12.63
CA ALA A 123 -11.84 13.04 -12.72
C ALA A 123 -12.14 12.43 -11.35
N TYR A 124 -11.31 12.73 -10.34
CA TYR A 124 -11.53 12.27 -8.97
C TYR A 124 -12.75 12.90 -8.31
N VAL A 125 -12.95 14.21 -8.48
CA VAL A 125 -14.12 14.91 -7.91
C VAL A 125 -15.41 14.39 -8.55
N ALA A 126 -15.43 14.19 -9.88
CA ALA A 126 -16.59 13.64 -10.58
C ALA A 126 -17.01 12.25 -10.07
N GLU A 127 -16.06 11.38 -9.74
CA GLU A 127 -16.33 10.04 -9.21
C GLU A 127 -16.85 10.07 -7.77
N ILE A 128 -16.40 11.01 -6.94
CA ILE A 128 -16.86 11.12 -5.54
C ILE A 128 -18.25 11.73 -5.43
N ASP A 129 -18.63 12.61 -6.35
CA ASP A 129 -19.96 13.21 -6.38
C ASP A 129 -21.02 12.29 -6.99
N THR A 130 -20.63 11.12 -7.52
CA THR A 130 -21.52 10.07 -8.06
C THR A 130 -21.98 9.11 -6.96
#